data_AF-A0A1S2K7I5-F1
#
_entry.id   AF-A0A1S2K7I5-F1
#
_cell.length_a   1.000
_cell.length_b   1.000
_cell.length_c   1.000
_cell.angle_alpha   90.00
_cell.angle_beta   90.00
_cell.angle_gamma   90.00
#
_symmetry.space_group_name_H-M   'P 1'
#
loop_
_entity.id
_entity.type
_entity.pdbx_description
1 polymer ?
#
loop_
_entity_poly.entity_id
_entity_poly.type
_entity_poly.pdbx_seq_one_letter_code
_entity_poly.pdbx_strand_id
1 'polypeptide(L)'
;MTAPACPDCGHTMVPRPVHHLRNHRAGRPAPPRPEQWFACRSGCGRIACRRSDDSPLVRMSRPAGHDGPCPFCGEEGESVISRPRERDGRYEWWGVCLACGTSNPLGGTDPPAWR
;
A
#
# COMPACT_ATOMS: atom_id res chain seq x y z
N MET A 1 -18.72 7.47 9.47
CA MET A 1 -17.31 7.53 9.02
C MET A 1 -17.22 8.45 7.82
N THR A 2 -16.56 9.60 7.95
CA THR A 2 -16.38 10.54 6.83
C THR A 2 -15.23 10.04 5.95
N ALA A 3 -15.50 9.91 4.65
CA ALA A 3 -14.47 9.54 3.69
C ALA A 3 -13.36 10.61 3.64
N PRO A 4 -12.08 10.22 3.73
CA PRO A 4 -11.00 11.20 3.76
C PRO A 4 -10.79 11.88 2.42
N ALA A 5 -10.21 13.09 2.46
CA ALA A 5 -9.75 13.78 1.26
C ALA A 5 -8.39 13.22 0.81
N CYS A 6 -8.18 13.15 -0.50
CA CYS A 6 -6.90 12.77 -1.08
C CYS A 6 -5.86 13.86 -0.76
N PRO A 7 -4.67 13.50 -0.25
CA PRO A 7 -3.65 14.48 0.13
C PRO A 7 -3.06 15.27 -1.05
N ASP A 8 -3.36 14.85 -2.28
CA ASP A 8 -2.79 15.46 -3.49
C ASP A 8 -3.75 16.41 -4.20
N CYS A 9 -4.98 15.95 -4.41
CA CYS A 9 -5.96 16.64 -5.24
C CYS A 9 -7.21 17.06 -4.45
N GLY A 10 -7.25 16.81 -3.14
CA GLY A 10 -8.35 17.22 -2.26
C GLY A 10 -9.68 16.46 -2.44
N HIS A 11 -9.82 15.67 -3.51
CA HIS A 11 -11.05 14.92 -3.76
C HIS A 11 -11.28 13.79 -2.75
N THR A 12 -12.55 13.47 -2.52
CA THR A 12 -12.97 12.37 -1.66
C THR A 12 -12.35 11.06 -2.12
N MET A 13 -11.78 10.32 -1.17
CA MET A 13 -11.32 8.97 -1.39
C MET A 13 -12.43 7.97 -1.08
N VAL A 14 -12.51 6.90 -1.87
CA VAL A 14 -13.46 5.82 -1.66
C VAL A 14 -12.79 4.65 -0.95
N PRO A 15 -13.49 3.90 -0.08
CA PRO A 15 -12.96 2.68 0.51
C PRO A 15 -12.45 1.73 -0.59
N ARG A 16 -11.23 1.24 -0.44
CA ARG A 16 -10.63 0.21 -1.29
C ARG A 16 -10.44 -1.03 -0.44
N PRO A 17 -11.18 -2.13 -0.68
CA PRO A 17 -10.94 -3.36 0.04
C PRO A 17 -9.55 -3.91 -0.30
N VAL A 18 -8.89 -4.47 0.71
CA VAL A 18 -7.71 -5.32 0.53
C VAL A 18 -8.21 -6.76 0.57
N HIS A 19 -7.96 -7.50 -0.50
CA HIS A 19 -8.35 -8.90 -0.56
C HIS A 19 -7.37 -9.75 0.25
N HIS A 20 -7.87 -10.84 0.81
CA HIS A 20 -7.11 -11.78 1.63
C HIS A 20 -7.02 -13.13 0.92
N LEU A 21 -6.46 -13.12 -0.28
CA LEU A 21 -6.20 -14.35 -1.03
C LEU A 21 -5.13 -15.20 -0.32
N ARG A 22 -5.19 -16.52 -0.55
CA ARG A 22 -4.19 -17.47 -0.05
C ARG A 22 -2.82 -17.08 -0.61
N ASN A 23 -1.82 -16.93 0.25
CA ASN A 23 -0.46 -16.82 -0.24
C ASN A 23 0.08 -18.21 -0.63
N HIS A 24 0.84 -18.28 -1.73
CA HIS A 24 1.54 -19.44 -2.25
C HIS A 24 2.63 -19.94 -1.29
N ARG A 25 3.13 -19.08 -0.39
CA ARG A 25 4.24 -19.41 0.54
C ARG A 25 3.82 -20.08 1.85
N ALA A 26 2.72 -19.65 2.46
CA ALA A 26 2.26 -20.17 3.76
C ALA A 26 0.94 -20.94 3.65
N GLY A 27 0.35 -21.00 2.45
CA GLY A 27 -0.87 -21.77 2.18
C GLY A 27 -2.08 -21.27 2.97
N ARG A 28 -2.05 -20.06 3.53
CA ARG A 28 -3.13 -19.45 4.31
C ARG A 28 -3.30 -17.98 3.90
N PRO A 29 -4.52 -17.42 3.97
CA PRO A 29 -4.72 -15.98 3.86
C PRO A 29 -3.88 -15.23 4.90
N ALA A 30 -3.35 -14.06 4.52
CA ALA A 30 -2.82 -13.14 5.52
C ALA A 30 -3.97 -12.69 6.44
N PRO A 31 -3.74 -12.51 7.76
CA PRO A 31 -4.78 -12.03 8.66
C PRO A 31 -5.35 -10.68 8.18
N PRO A 32 -6.62 -10.37 8.52
CA PRO A 32 -7.22 -9.08 8.24
C PRO A 32 -6.32 -7.94 8.66
N ARG A 33 -6.19 -6.96 7.77
CA ARG A 33 -5.39 -5.78 8.05
C ARG A 33 -6.19 -4.84 8.96
N PRO A 34 -5.59 -4.30 10.04
CA PRO A 34 -6.29 -3.35 10.90
C PRO A 34 -6.46 -1.98 10.23
N GLU A 35 -5.71 -1.70 9.16
CA GLU A 35 -5.81 -0.42 8.45
C GLU A 35 -7.05 -0.35 7.55
N GLN A 36 -7.65 0.83 7.49
CA GLN A 36 -8.64 1.19 6.48
C GLN A 36 -7.91 1.70 5.23
N TRP A 37 -8.33 1.23 4.06
CA TRP A 37 -7.68 1.51 2.77
C TRP A 37 -8.60 2.31 1.85
N PHE A 38 -8.00 3.18 1.05
CA PHE A 38 -8.73 4.10 0.20
C PHE A 38 -8.05 4.29 -1.16
N ALA A 39 -8.86 4.51 -2.18
CA ALA A 39 -8.43 4.97 -3.49
C ALA A 39 -9.03 6.35 -3.79
N CYS A 40 -8.25 7.24 -4.41
CA CYS A 40 -8.78 8.52 -4.82
C CYS A 40 -9.76 8.37 -6.00
N ARG A 41 -10.92 9.04 -5.90
CA ARG A 41 -11.98 8.98 -6.91
C ARG A 41 -11.63 9.74 -8.20
N SER A 42 -10.82 10.80 -8.13
CA SER A 42 -10.61 11.74 -9.25
C SER A 42 -9.59 11.28 -10.32
N GLY A 43 -9.27 9.98 -10.38
CA GLY A 43 -8.41 9.44 -11.44
C GLY A 43 -6.90 9.68 -11.26
N CYS A 44 -6.46 10.40 -10.22
CA CYS A 44 -5.02 10.56 -9.92
C CYS A 44 -4.33 9.27 -9.44
N GLY A 45 -5.06 8.15 -9.35
CA GLY A 45 -4.52 6.82 -9.06
C GLY A 45 -4.01 6.61 -7.63
N ARG A 46 -4.17 7.60 -6.76
CA ARG A 46 -3.59 7.60 -5.40
C ARG A 46 -4.25 6.56 -4.51
N ILE A 47 -3.42 5.85 -3.76
CA ILE A 47 -3.84 4.90 -2.73
C ILE A 47 -3.33 5.41 -1.39
N ALA A 48 -4.12 5.26 -0.33
CA ALA A 48 -3.72 5.62 1.01
C ALA A 48 -4.39 4.70 2.02
N CYS A 49 -3.82 4.63 3.22
CA CYS A 49 -4.40 3.89 4.33
C CYS A 49 -4.27 4.66 5.64
N ARG A 50 -5.09 4.32 6.64
CA ARG A 50 -4.95 4.80 8.02
C ARG A 50 -5.22 3.66 9.00
N ARG A 51 -4.55 3.66 10.15
CA ARG A 51 -4.71 2.61 11.17
C ARG A 51 -6.01 2.74 11.96
N SER A 52 -6.46 3.96 12.20
CA SER A 52 -7.69 4.30 12.90
C SER A 52 -8.22 5.62 12.36
N ASP A 53 -9.42 6.03 12.78
CA ASP A 53 -10.03 7.28 12.35
C ASP A 53 -9.20 8.52 12.75
N ASP A 54 -8.49 8.44 13.88
CA ASP A 54 -7.60 9.48 14.39
C ASP A 54 -6.17 9.42 13.82
N SER A 55 -5.84 8.38 13.06
CA SER A 55 -4.51 8.23 12.47
C SER A 55 -4.38 9.06 11.19
N PRO A 56 -3.21 9.67 10.93
CA PRO A 56 -2.95 10.34 9.66
C PRO A 56 -3.04 9.35 8.49
N LEU A 57 -3.49 9.84 7.33
CA LEU A 57 -3.41 9.06 6.09
C LEU A 57 -1.96 8.88 5.68
N VAL A 58 -1.57 7.61 5.51
CA VAL A 58 -0.30 7.21 4.94
C VAL A 58 -0.51 7.03 3.44
N ARG A 59 0.20 7.85 2.65
CA ARG A 59 0.27 7.71 1.19
C ARG A 59 0.96 6.39 0.84
N MET A 60 0.32 5.64 -0.06
CA MET A 60 0.86 4.45 -0.69
C MET A 60 0.96 4.68 -2.20
N SER A 61 2.06 4.27 -2.81
CA SER A 61 2.30 4.45 -4.25
C SER A 61 2.71 3.15 -4.89
N ARG A 62 2.45 3.01 -6.19
CA ARG A 62 2.99 1.88 -6.95
C ARG A 62 4.48 2.13 -7.21
N PRO A 63 5.37 1.17 -6.94
CA PRO A 63 6.78 1.35 -7.26
C PRO A 63 6.96 1.41 -8.78
N ALA A 64 7.76 2.34 -9.28
CA ALA A 64 8.08 2.41 -10.71
C ALA A 64 8.90 1.19 -11.13
N GLY A 65 8.49 0.50 -12.20
CA GLY A 65 9.20 -0.68 -12.71
C GLY A 65 9.01 -1.95 -11.87
N HIS A 66 8.08 -1.94 -10.93
CA HIS A 66 7.71 -3.11 -10.11
C HIS A 66 6.28 -3.54 -10.44
N ASP A 67 6.02 -3.70 -11.74
CA ASP A 67 4.76 -4.21 -12.29
C ASP A 67 4.67 -5.75 -12.21
N GLY A 68 5.76 -6.40 -11.78
CA GLY A 68 5.84 -7.85 -11.65
C GLY A 68 4.85 -8.43 -10.62
N PRO A 69 4.55 -9.72 -10.74
CA PRO A 69 3.58 -10.39 -9.89
C PRO A 69 4.01 -10.37 -8.43
N CYS A 70 3.05 -10.21 -7.53
CA CYS A 70 3.28 -10.39 -6.10
C CYS A 70 3.90 -11.77 -5.86
N PRO A 71 5.09 -11.89 -5.24
CA PRO A 71 5.73 -13.19 -5.03
C PRO A 71 4.96 -14.11 -4.08
N PHE A 72 3.90 -13.59 -3.44
CA PHE A 72 3.05 -14.34 -2.53
C PHE A 72 1.77 -14.84 -3.19
N CYS A 73 1.04 -14.06 -3.99
CA CYS A 73 -0.21 -14.53 -4.61
C CYS A 73 -0.17 -14.59 -6.14
N GLY A 74 0.88 -14.07 -6.78
CA GLY A 74 1.03 -14.03 -8.23
C GLY A 74 0.30 -12.86 -8.90
N GLU A 75 -0.46 -12.06 -8.16
CA GLU A 75 -1.23 -10.93 -8.72
C GLU A 75 -0.32 -9.76 -9.12
N GLU A 76 -0.49 -9.26 -10.34
CA GLU A 76 0.27 -8.14 -10.90
C GLU A 76 -0.40 -6.79 -10.59
N GLY A 77 0.40 -5.71 -10.51
CA GLY A 77 -0.12 -4.33 -10.37
C GLY A 77 -0.81 -3.97 -9.04
N GLU A 78 -0.93 -4.92 -8.11
CA GLU A 78 -1.59 -4.73 -6.81
C GLU A 78 -0.62 -4.41 -5.66
N SER A 79 0.68 -4.38 -5.93
CA SER A 79 1.71 -4.02 -4.94
C SER A 79 1.85 -2.51 -4.79
N VAL A 80 1.81 -2.03 -3.55
CA VAL A 80 2.02 -0.62 -3.20
C VAL A 80 3.03 -0.50 -2.06
N ILE A 81 3.71 0.63 -2.00
CA ILE A 81 4.72 0.93 -0.99
C ILE A 81 4.46 2.30 -0.34
N SER A 82 4.77 2.41 0.95
CA SER A 82 4.77 3.68 1.66
C SER A 82 5.90 4.57 1.16
N ARG A 83 5.81 5.88 1.39
CA ARG A 83 6.97 6.77 1.21
C ARG A 83 8.15 6.26 2.07
N PRO A 84 9.38 6.19 1.54
CA PRO A 84 10.54 5.79 2.31
C PRO A 84 10.89 6.86 3.32
N ARG A 85 11.44 6.41 4.43
CA ARG A 85 11.97 7.27 5.48
C ARG A 85 13.44 6.92 5.63
N GLU A 86 14.28 7.95 5.60
CA GLU A 86 15.69 7.79 5.91
C GLU A 86 15.85 7.61 7.42
N ARG A 87 16.68 6.64 7.80
CA ARG A 87 17.07 6.33 9.16
C ARG A 87 18.47 5.74 9.14
N ASP A 88 19.40 6.37 9.87
CA ASP A 88 20.78 5.89 10.03
C ASP A 88 21.49 5.58 8.69
N GLY A 89 21.29 6.46 7.68
CA GLY A 89 21.87 6.31 6.34
C GLY A 89 21.25 5.20 5.48
N ARG A 90 20.09 4.67 5.89
CA ARG A 90 19.31 3.69 5.12
C ARG A 90 17.89 4.18 4.92
N TYR A 91 17.26 3.72 3.85
CA TYR A 91 15.85 3.96 3.61
C TYR A 91 15.03 2.76 4.04
N GLU A 92 13.97 3.02 4.81
CA GLU A 92 12.97 2.04 5.22
C GLU A 92 11.61 2.41 4.62
N TRP A 93 10.90 1.43 4.10
CA TRP A 93 9.52 1.59 3.65
C TRP A 93 8.72 0.32 3.91
N TRP A 94 7.42 0.41 3.69
CA TRP A 94 6.49 -0.68 3.95
C TRP A 94 5.76 -1.04 2.66
N GLY A 95 5.88 -2.30 2.23
CA GLY A 95 5.21 -2.82 1.03
C GLY A 95 4.00 -3.67 1.37
N VAL A 96 2.94 -3.57 0.56
CA VAL A 96 1.69 -4.32 0.70
C VAL A 96 1.18 -4.75 -0.66
N CYS A 97 0.76 -6.01 -0.79
CA CYS A 97 -0.06 -6.44 -1.90
C CYS A 97 -1.54 -6.27 -1.54
N LEU A 98 -2.27 -5.46 -2.30
CA LEU A 98 -3.69 -5.18 -2.06
C LEU A 98 -4.60 -6.37 -2.42
N ALA A 99 -4.08 -7.37 -3.13
CA ALA A 99 -4.82 -8.58 -3.48
C ALA A 99 -4.73 -9.71 -2.44
N CYS A 100 -3.61 -9.84 -1.72
CA CYS A 100 -3.46 -10.88 -0.68
C CYS A 100 -3.26 -10.33 0.73
N GLY A 101 -3.13 -9.02 0.88
CA GLY A 101 -2.91 -8.34 2.16
C GLY A 101 -1.53 -8.57 2.78
N THR A 102 -0.70 -9.40 2.15
CA THR A 102 0.68 -9.66 2.59
C THR A 102 1.44 -8.35 2.58
N SER A 103 2.16 -8.10 3.67
CA SER A 103 2.98 -6.91 3.80
C SER A 103 4.35 -7.24 4.35
N ASN A 104 5.37 -6.52 3.88
CA ASN A 104 6.73 -6.65 4.38
C ASN A 104 7.32 -5.28 4.67
N PRO A 105 8.06 -5.11 5.78
CA PRO A 105 9.04 -4.05 5.86
C PRO A 105 10.09 -4.29 4.78
N LEU A 106 10.45 -3.22 4.08
CA LEU A 106 11.42 -3.20 3.01
C LEU A 106 12.43 -2.10 3.32
N GLY A 107 13.63 -2.21 2.75
CA GLY A 107 14.64 -1.20 2.94
C GLY A 107 15.86 -1.42 2.06
N GLY A 108 16.69 -0.38 1.98
CA GLY A 108 17.87 -0.37 1.14
C GLY A 108 18.74 0.87 1.35
N THR A 109 19.87 0.92 0.65
CA THR A 109 20.70 2.13 0.56
C THR A 109 20.04 3.19 -0.33
N ASP A 110 19.26 2.75 -1.31
CA ASP A 110 18.57 3.61 -2.27
C ASP A 110 17.06 3.35 -2.25
N PRO A 111 16.23 4.39 -2.24
CA PRO A 111 14.78 4.22 -2.32
C PRO A 111 14.34 3.85 -3.75
N PRO A 112 13.26 3.08 -3.92
CA PRO A 112 12.72 2.79 -5.25
C PRO A 112 12.22 4.08 -5.91
N ALA A 113 12.23 4.12 -7.25
CA ALA A 113 11.60 5.21 -8.00
C ALA A 113 10.06 5.14 -7.87
N TRP A 114 9.39 6.30 -7.91
CA TRP A 114 7.94 6.44 -7.68
C TRP A 114 7.23 6.82 -8.97
N ARG A 115 6.01 6.28 -9.17
CA ARG A 115 4.99 6.84 -10.08
C ARG A 115 3.83 7.42 -9.27
#